data_AF-A0A8J7UAD3-F1
#
_entry.id   AF-A0A8J7UAD3-F1
#
_cell.length_a   1.000
_cell.length_b   1.000
_cell.length_c   1.000
_cell.angle_alpha   90.00
_cell.angle_beta   90.00
_cell.angle_gamma   90.00
#
_symmetry.space_group_name_H-M   'P 1'
#
loop_
_entity.id
_entity.type
_entity.pdbx_description
1 polymer ?
#
loop_
_entity_poly.entity_id
_entity_poly.type
_entity_poly.pdbx_seq_one_letter_code
_entity_poly.pdbx_strand_id
1 'polypeptide(L)'
;MLRKRRHEELLADEDVKRWYESEARKSRATADLYLGMLGDFCHSHGISPKTVAIMGPRHLSNLFKEFFFHSDKEARASESAGPTIEAISSWMRFVHGWKEVGAAPDLEYVR
;
A
#
# COMPACT_ATOMS: atom_id res chain seq x y z
N MET A 1 8.13 13.50 4.38
CA MET A 1 7.15 13.63 5.49
C MET A 1 5.78 14.22 5.08
N LEU A 2 5.59 14.75 3.86
CA LEU A 2 4.29 15.34 3.47
C LEU A 2 3.16 14.32 3.25
N ARG A 3 3.50 13.07 2.88
CA ARG A 3 2.50 12.06 2.47
C ARG A 3 1.67 11.52 3.63
N LYS A 4 2.28 11.21 4.78
CA LYS A 4 1.53 10.80 5.98
C LYS A 4 0.46 11.83 6.37
N ARG A 5 0.82 13.12 6.47
CA ARG A 5 -0.10 14.17 6.92
C ARG A 5 -1.37 14.26 6.09
N ARG A 6 -1.31 13.84 4.83
CA ARG A 6 -2.46 13.82 3.92
C ARG A 6 -3.44 12.70 4.21
N HIS A 7 -2.97 11.63 4.85
CA HIS A 7 -3.68 10.36 5.05
C HIS A 7 -3.76 9.99 6.53
N GLU A 8 -3.67 10.97 7.44
CA GLU A 8 -3.78 10.75 8.89
C GLU A 8 -5.17 10.25 9.30
N GLU A 9 -6.19 10.57 8.51
CA GLU A 9 -7.56 10.08 8.68
C GLU A 9 -7.67 8.56 8.58
N LEU A 10 -6.76 7.89 7.87
CA LEU A 10 -6.71 6.43 7.82
C LEU A 10 -6.42 5.82 9.20
N LEU A 11 -5.78 6.56 10.11
CA LEU A 11 -5.52 6.11 11.48
C LEU A 11 -6.76 6.11 12.38
N ALA A 12 -7.91 6.61 11.89
CA ALA A 12 -9.20 6.42 12.55
C ALA A 12 -9.69 4.97 12.45
N ASP A 13 -9.20 4.21 11.46
CA ASP A 13 -9.41 2.77 11.38
C ASP A 13 -8.45 2.06 12.35
N GLU A 14 -9.01 1.29 13.30
CA GLU A 14 -8.20 0.62 14.32
C GLU A 14 -7.19 -0.38 13.74
N ASP A 15 -7.54 -1.08 12.66
CA ASP A 15 -6.64 -2.08 12.07
C ASP A 15 -5.45 -1.38 11.40
N VAL A 16 -5.72 -0.29 10.67
CA VAL A 16 -4.68 0.54 10.05
C VAL A 16 -3.79 1.19 11.11
N LYS A 17 -4.38 1.66 12.21
CA LYS A 17 -3.62 2.21 13.34
C LYS A 17 -2.69 1.17 13.95
N ARG A 18 -3.17 -0.04 14.25
CA ARG A 18 -2.36 -1.12 14.83
C ARG A 18 -1.24 -1.56 13.87
N TRP A 19 -1.55 -1.64 12.58
CA TRP A 19 -0.54 -1.91 11.54
C TRP A 19 0.54 -0.82 11.51
N TYR A 20 0.14 0.45 11.44
CA TYR A 20 1.06 1.59 11.45
C TYR A 20 1.95 1.57 12.69
N GLU A 21 1.38 1.35 13.88
CA GLU A 21 2.15 1.25 15.12
C GLU A 21 3.13 0.08 15.09
N SER A 22 2.77 -1.05 14.47
CA SER A 22 3.66 -2.21 14.31
C SER A 22 4.87 -1.90 13.42
N GLU A 23 4.67 -1.16 12.33
CA GLU A 23 5.76 -0.74 11.44
C GLU A 23 6.58 0.40 12.08
N ALA A 24 5.93 1.31 12.80
CA ALA A 24 6.60 2.43 13.47
C ALA A 24 7.57 1.98 14.56
N ARG A 25 7.30 0.84 15.22
CA ARG A 25 8.24 0.19 16.16
C ARG A 25 9.56 -0.21 15.50
N LYS A 26 9.53 -0.55 14.21
CA LYS A 26 10.73 -0.91 13.44
C LYS A 26 11.39 0.35 12.85
N SER A 27 10.58 1.20 12.24
CA SER A 27 11.02 2.46 11.62
C SER A 27 9.83 3.40 11.45
N ARG A 28 9.86 4.51 12.18
CA ARG A 28 8.82 5.56 12.05
C ARG A 28 8.80 6.19 10.66
N ALA A 29 9.97 6.35 10.04
CA ALA A 29 10.08 6.89 8.69
C ALA A 29 9.41 5.96 7.66
N THR A 30 9.62 4.64 7.80
CA THR A 30 8.98 3.64 6.94
C THR A 30 7.48 3.58 7.17
N ALA A 31 7.02 3.64 8.41
CA ALA A 31 5.60 3.66 8.73
C ALA A 31 4.89 4.90 8.13
N ASP A 32 5.51 6.07 8.21
CA ASP A 32 4.99 7.31 7.61
C ASP A 32 4.94 7.23 6.07
N LEU A 33 5.96 6.62 5.47
CA LEU A 33 5.99 6.35 4.03
C LEU A 33 4.87 5.39 3.64
N TYR A 34 4.74 4.27 4.33
CA TYR A 34 3.78 3.22 4.02
C TYR A 34 2.35 3.68 4.19
N LEU A 35 2.03 4.42 5.26
CA LEU A 35 0.71 5.02 5.41
C LEU A 35 0.38 5.95 4.24
N GLY A 36 1.37 6.74 3.80
CA GLY A 36 1.23 7.62 2.65
C GLY A 36 0.98 6.86 1.35
N MET A 37 1.68 5.76 1.11
CA MET A 37 1.52 4.94 -0.09
C MET A 37 0.21 4.18 -0.11
N LEU A 38 -0.18 3.58 1.02
CA LEU A 38 -1.48 2.92 1.20
C LEU A 38 -2.62 3.92 0.95
N GLY A 39 -2.51 5.14 1.48
CA GLY A 39 -3.49 6.19 1.28
C GLY A 39 -3.55 6.70 -0.16
N ASP A 40 -2.41 6.98 -0.79
CA ASP A 40 -2.36 7.41 -2.20
C ASP A 40 -3.01 6.35 -3.11
N PHE A 41 -2.70 5.07 -2.88
CA PHE A 41 -3.29 3.94 -3.60
C PHE A 41 -4.81 3.87 -3.38
N CYS A 42 -5.26 3.86 -2.14
CA CYS A 42 -6.69 3.81 -1.79
C CYS A 42 -7.46 4.98 -2.40
N HIS A 43 -6.93 6.19 -2.28
CA HIS A 43 -7.55 7.42 -2.79
C HIS A 43 -7.68 7.39 -4.31
N SER A 44 -6.65 6.93 -5.02
CA SER A 44 -6.65 6.89 -6.49
C SER A 44 -7.72 5.97 -7.09
N HIS A 45 -8.09 4.91 -6.37
CA HIS A 45 -9.11 3.95 -6.78
C HIS A 45 -10.47 4.14 -6.09
N GLY A 46 -10.58 5.12 -5.18
CA GLY A 46 -11.81 5.33 -4.39
C GLY A 46 -12.15 4.15 -3.46
N ILE A 47 -11.14 3.43 -2.97
CA ILE A 47 -11.30 2.26 -2.10
C ILE A 47 -10.74 2.52 -0.70
N SER A 48 -11.00 1.60 0.23
CA SER A 48 -10.45 1.65 1.59
C SER A 48 -9.35 0.59 1.80
N PRO A 49 -8.48 0.74 2.81
CA PRO A 49 -7.53 -0.31 3.19
C PRO A 49 -8.20 -1.66 3.47
N LYS A 50 -9.41 -1.65 4.06
CA LYS A 50 -10.21 -2.87 4.27
C LYS A 50 -10.68 -3.51 2.97
N THR A 51 -11.00 -2.70 1.96
CA THR A 51 -11.34 -3.21 0.64
C THR A 51 -10.13 -3.89 0.01
N VAL A 52 -8.93 -3.28 0.12
CA VAL A 52 -7.67 -3.89 -0.35
C VAL A 52 -7.44 -5.24 0.35
N ALA A 53 -7.68 -5.32 1.66
CA ALA A 53 -7.51 -6.53 2.47
C ALA A 53 -8.40 -7.72 2.07
N ILE A 54 -9.50 -7.50 1.35
CA ILE A 54 -10.39 -8.58 0.92
C ILE A 54 -10.29 -8.88 -0.58
N MET A 55 -9.43 -8.17 -1.31
CA MET A 55 -9.25 -8.37 -2.73
C MET A 55 -8.42 -9.63 -3.02
N GLY A 56 -8.84 -10.37 -4.04
CA GLY A 56 -8.03 -11.45 -4.60
C GLY A 56 -6.81 -10.90 -5.36
N PRO A 57 -5.73 -11.70 -5.50
CA PRO A 57 -4.46 -11.26 -6.07
C PRO A 57 -4.57 -10.74 -7.51
N ARG A 58 -5.47 -11.33 -8.31
CA ARG A 58 -5.75 -10.86 -9.69
C ARG A 58 -6.32 -9.44 -9.72
N HIS A 59 -7.25 -9.14 -8.82
CA HIS A 59 -7.88 -7.83 -8.77
C HIS A 59 -6.88 -6.77 -8.31
N LEU A 60 -6.08 -7.10 -7.29
CA LEU A 60 -5.04 -6.21 -6.78
C LEU A 60 -3.95 -5.93 -7.81
N SER A 61 -3.55 -6.94 -8.60
CA SER A 61 -2.60 -6.77 -9.71
C SER A 61 -3.12 -5.79 -10.78
N ASN A 62 -4.41 -5.86 -11.12
CA ASN A 62 -5.01 -4.93 -12.07
C ASN A 62 -5.02 -3.50 -11.54
N LEU A 63 -5.35 -3.31 -10.25
CA LEU A 63 -5.30 -1.99 -9.63
C LEU A 63 -3.88 -1.41 -9.60
N PHE A 64 -2.85 -2.22 -9.33
CA PHE A 64 -1.46 -1.74 -9.44
C PHE A 64 -1.13 -1.27 -10.87
N LYS A 65 -1.55 -2.00 -11.89
CA LYS A 65 -1.35 -1.59 -13.29
C LYS A 65 -2.03 -0.25 -13.55
N GLU A 66 -3.30 -0.12 -13.15
CA GLU A 66 -4.04 1.14 -13.30
C GLU A 66 -3.38 2.30 -12.52
N PHE A 67 -2.91 2.05 -11.31
CA PHE A 67 -2.24 3.03 -10.45
C PHE A 67 -0.97 3.59 -11.09
N PHE A 68 -0.13 2.72 -11.66
CA PHE A 68 1.11 3.13 -12.30
C PHE A 68 0.92 3.67 -13.71
N PHE A 69 -0.05 3.13 -14.46
CA PHE A 69 -0.32 3.54 -15.84
C PHE A 69 -0.96 4.93 -15.93
N HIS A 70 -1.83 5.30 -14.98
CA HIS A 70 -2.49 6.62 -14.96
C HIS A 70 -1.68 7.70 -14.22
N SER A 71 -0.44 7.41 -13.82
CA SER A 71 0.39 8.46 -13.26
C SER A 71 0.89 9.36 -14.41
N ASP A 72 0.45 10.62 -14.44
CA ASP A 72 0.78 11.65 -15.46
C ASP A 72 2.29 11.91 -15.68
N LYS A 73 3.16 11.21 -14.94
CA LYS A 73 4.61 11.33 -15.01
C LYS A 73 5.19 9.94 -14.79
N GLU A 74 5.53 9.22 -15.87
CA GLU A 74 6.15 7.88 -15.82
C GLU A 74 7.26 7.75 -14.76
N ALA A 75 8.09 8.79 -14.60
CA ALA A 75 9.14 8.85 -13.59
C ALA A 75 8.62 8.73 -12.14
N ARG A 76 7.45 9.31 -11.84
CA ARG A 76 6.82 9.27 -10.51
C ARG A 76 6.15 7.92 -10.24
N ALA A 77 5.54 7.29 -11.26
CA ALA A 77 5.09 5.90 -11.14
C ALA A 77 6.27 5.00 -10.81
N SER A 78 7.36 5.10 -11.56
CA SER A 78 8.57 4.29 -11.35
C SER A 78 9.16 4.47 -9.95
N GLU A 79 9.31 5.72 -9.47
CA GLU A 79 9.83 6.00 -8.13
C GLU A 79 8.92 5.50 -6.99
N SER A 80 7.60 5.51 -7.21
CA SER A 80 6.63 5.10 -6.18
C SER A 80 6.20 3.64 -6.27
N ALA A 81 6.60 2.89 -7.31
CA ALA A 81 6.18 1.52 -7.52
C ALA A 81 6.60 0.57 -6.39
N GLY A 82 7.91 0.47 -6.15
CA GLY A 82 8.46 -0.36 -5.07
C GLY A 82 7.86 -0.03 -3.69
N PRO A 83 7.90 1.24 -3.24
CA PRO A 83 7.31 1.65 -1.97
C PRO A 83 5.81 1.37 -1.85
N THR A 84 5.05 1.50 -2.94
CA THR A 84 3.60 1.21 -2.92
C THR A 84 3.34 -0.28 -2.78
N ILE A 85 4.01 -1.10 -3.60
CA ILE A 85 3.91 -2.56 -3.53
C ILE A 85 4.26 -3.07 -2.13
N GLU A 86 5.35 -2.57 -1.55
CA GLU A 86 5.79 -2.95 -0.20
C GLU A 86 4.82 -2.51 0.89
N ALA A 87 4.25 -1.31 0.79
CA ALA A 87 3.26 -0.82 1.75
C ALA A 87 1.98 -1.66 1.73
N ILE A 88 1.44 -1.92 0.53
CA ILE A 88 0.26 -2.78 0.36
C ILE A 88 0.56 -4.21 0.83
N SER A 89 1.72 -4.76 0.48
CA SER A 89 2.12 -6.12 0.90
C SER A 89 2.33 -6.23 2.41
N SER A 90 2.89 -5.19 3.05
CA SER A 90 2.99 -5.10 4.51
C SER A 90 1.60 -5.07 5.15
N TRP A 91 0.69 -4.24 4.63
CA TRP A 91 -0.70 -4.19 5.09
C TRP A 91 -1.39 -5.57 4.96
N MET A 92 -1.31 -6.21 3.79
CA MET A 92 -1.90 -7.54 3.54
C MET A 92 -1.37 -8.61 4.50
N ARG A 93 -0.06 -8.64 4.75
CA ARG A 93 0.55 -9.56 5.72
C ARG A 93 0.07 -9.32 7.14
N PHE A 94 -0.20 -8.07 7.51
CA PHE A 94 -0.71 -7.73 8.83
C PHE A 94 -2.15 -8.22 9.02
N VAL A 95 -3.04 -7.98 8.05
CA VAL A 95 -4.47 -8.35 8.16
C VAL A 95 -4.73 -9.85 8.05
N HIS A 96 -4.00 -10.58 7.20
CA HIS A 96 -4.18 -12.02 7.04
C HIS A 96 -3.35 -12.86 8.00
N GLY A 97 -2.49 -12.22 8.79
CA GLY A 97 -1.43 -12.88 9.54
C GLY A 97 -0.35 -13.44 8.60
N TRP A 98 0.80 -13.80 9.17
CA TRP A 98 1.83 -14.60 8.48
C TRP A 98 1.29 -16.00 8.15
N LYS A 99 0.44 -16.08 7.14
CA LYS A 99 0.36 -17.25 6.26
C LYS A 99 0.92 -16.78 4.95
N GLU A 100 1.84 -17.57 4.42
CA GLU A 100 2.38 -17.47 3.07
C GLU A 100 1.30 -16.96 2.11
N VAL A 101 1.29 -15.65 1.83
CA VAL A 101 0.63 -15.13 0.65
C VAL A 101 1.52 -15.61 -0.47
N GLY A 102 1.27 -16.85 -0.88
CA GLY A 102 1.99 -17.54 -1.93
C GLY A 102 2.01 -16.65 -3.15
N ALA A 103 3.22 -16.22 -3.50
CA ALA A 103 3.52 -15.20 -4.49
C ALA A 103 2.87 -13.84 -4.20
N ALA A 104 3.73 -12.82 -4.05
CA ALA A 104 3.36 -11.49 -4.52
C ALA A 104 2.65 -11.66 -5.88
N PRO A 105 1.57 -10.91 -6.20
CA PRO A 105 1.06 -10.91 -7.57
C PRO A 105 2.26 -10.76 -8.48
N ASP A 106 2.33 -11.56 -9.53
CA ASP A 106 3.41 -11.55 -10.51
C ASP A 106 3.60 -10.12 -11.03
N LEU A 107 4.43 -9.37 -10.31
CA LEU A 107 4.77 -7.99 -10.53
C LEU A 107 6.08 -8.05 -11.29
N GLU A 108 6.02 -8.60 -12.50
CA GLU A 108 6.96 -8.27 -13.57
C GLU A 108 6.79 -6.78 -13.93
N TYR A 109 7.13 -5.91 -12.98
CA TYR A 109 7.26 -4.48 -13.15
C TYR A 109 8.54 -4.10 -12.43
N VAL A 110 9.65 -4.29 -13.14
CA VAL A 110 10.97 -3.65 -13.04
C VAL A 110 11.96 -4.64 -13.70
N ARG A 111 12.18 -4.45 -15.00
CA ARG A 111 13.46 -4.74 -15.65
C ARG A 111 14.05 -3.43 -16.10
#